data_AF-A0A2V7HRR6-F1
#
_entry.id   AF-A0A2V7HRR6-F1
#
_cell.length_a   1.000
_cell.length_b   1.000
_cell.length_c   1.000
_cell.angle_alpha   90.00
_cell.angle_beta   90.00
_cell.angle_gamma   90.00
#
_symmetry.space_group_name_H-M   'P 1'
#
loop_
_entity.id
_entity.type
_entity.pdbx_description
1 polymer ?
#
loop_
_entity_poly.entity_id
_entity_poly.type
_entity_poly.pdbx_seq_one_letter_code
_entity_poly.pdbx_strand_id
1 'polypeptide(L)'
;MKAGARMVPFGGWEMPVQYAGIVEEHRAVRAAAGCFDVSHMGEFEVEGPHALAALQRLTTNDVGALEVGQVQYSLLCYPDGGIVDDLTLYRLASDRYMLTVNASNIDKDWAWVQEHGAAARWRNVSGEMGLIAVQGPKAEALVGR
;
A
#
# COMPACT_ATOMS: atom_id res chain seq x y z
N MET A 1 -3.62 -3.01 -25.88
CA MET A 1 -4.45 -3.22 -24.67
C MET A 1 -5.89 -3.51 -25.06
N LYS A 2 -6.50 -4.56 -24.52
CA LYS A 2 -7.86 -4.99 -24.91
C LYS A 2 -8.98 -4.03 -24.45
N ALA A 3 -8.73 -3.24 -23.40
CA ALA A 3 -9.73 -2.35 -22.81
C ALA A 3 -9.64 -0.87 -23.27
N GLY A 4 -8.73 -0.52 -24.18
CA GLY A 4 -8.69 0.81 -24.79
C GLY A 4 -8.18 1.98 -23.91
N ALA A 5 -7.50 1.70 -22.80
CA ALA A 5 -6.96 2.75 -21.92
C ALA A 5 -5.94 3.67 -22.62
N ARG A 6 -5.92 4.93 -22.16
CA ARG A 6 -4.84 5.88 -22.43
C ARG A 6 -3.76 5.70 -21.35
N MET A 7 -2.54 5.39 -21.75
CA MET A 7 -1.42 5.20 -20.83
C MET A 7 -0.64 6.48 -20.59
N VAL A 8 -0.10 6.61 -19.38
CA VAL A 8 0.84 7.67 -18.99
C VAL A 8 1.92 7.11 -18.07
N PRO A 9 3.13 7.72 -18.05
CA PRO A 9 4.13 7.41 -17.06
C PRO A 9 3.70 7.92 -15.68
N PHE A 10 3.75 7.05 -14.67
CA PHE A 10 3.45 7.36 -13.28
C PHE A 10 4.34 6.52 -12.35
N GLY A 11 5.19 7.16 -11.55
CA GLY A 11 6.04 6.46 -10.57
C GLY A 11 6.98 5.39 -11.16
N GLY A 12 7.43 5.56 -12.41
CA GLY A 12 8.25 4.56 -13.11
C GLY A 12 7.46 3.47 -13.85
N TRP A 13 6.13 3.50 -13.76
CA TRP A 13 5.21 2.55 -14.41
C TRP A 13 4.44 3.21 -15.56
N GLU A 14 4.02 2.41 -16.53
CA GLU A 14 2.99 2.81 -17.50
C GLU A 14 1.62 2.46 -16.94
N MET A 15 0.83 3.48 -16.59
CA MET A 15 -0.47 3.33 -15.92
C MET A 15 -1.61 3.88 -16.78
N PRO A 16 -2.82 3.29 -16.72
CA PRO A 16 -4.00 3.81 -17.41
C PRO A 16 -4.48 5.10 -16.71
N VAL A 17 -4.35 6.25 -17.37
CA VAL A 17 -4.87 7.53 -16.84
C VAL A 17 -6.39 7.64 -16.95
N GLN A 18 -6.95 6.98 -17.97
CA GLN A 18 -8.39 6.87 -18.20
C GLN A 18 -8.67 5.76 -19.22
N TYR A 19 -9.89 5.24 -19.19
CA TYR A 19 -10.48 4.33 -20.18
C TYR A 19 -11.57 5.05 -20.99
N ALA A 20 -12.63 5.52 -20.33
CA ALA A 20 -13.75 6.22 -20.97
C ALA A 20 -13.59 7.75 -20.85
N GLY A 21 -12.98 8.21 -19.75
CA GLY A 21 -12.72 9.63 -19.50
C GLY A 21 -12.77 9.94 -18.01
N ILE A 22 -11.86 10.82 -17.56
CA ILE A 22 -11.70 11.17 -16.13
C ILE A 22 -13.02 11.56 -15.45
N VAL A 23 -13.85 12.37 -16.10
CA VAL A 23 -15.14 12.83 -15.54
C VAL A 23 -16.14 11.68 -15.41
N GLU A 24 -16.18 10.78 -16.39
CA GLU A 24 -17.08 9.63 -16.38
C GLU A 24 -16.68 8.61 -15.31
N GLU A 25 -15.38 8.30 -15.23
CA GLU A 25 -14.84 7.39 -14.21
C GLU A 25 -15.02 7.94 -12.79
N HIS A 26 -14.82 9.26 -12.62
CA HIS A 26 -15.15 9.93 -11.35
C HIS A 26 -16.63 9.77 -10.98
N ARG A 27 -17.54 9.98 -11.93
CA ARG A 27 -18.98 9.79 -11.71
C ARG A 27 -19.33 8.33 -11.42
N ALA A 28 -18.68 7.37 -12.08
CA ALA A 28 -18.87 5.95 -11.85
C ALA A 28 -18.53 5.56 -10.40
N VAL A 29 -17.39 6.03 -9.87
CA VAL A 29 -17.04 5.84 -8.45
C VAL A 29 -18.05 6.50 -7.52
N ARG A 30 -18.49 7.73 -7.83
CA ARG A 30 -19.40 8.48 -6.95
C ARG A 30 -20.82 7.90 -6.91
N ALA A 31 -21.32 7.36 -8.02
CA ALA A 31 -22.71 6.89 -8.14
C ALA A 31 -22.87 5.36 -8.09
N ALA A 32 -21.79 4.61 -8.32
CA ALA A 32 -21.81 3.15 -8.41
C ALA A 32 -20.53 2.51 -7.85
N ALA A 33 -19.65 2.02 -8.72
CA ALA A 33 -18.35 1.46 -8.36
C ALA A 33 -17.34 1.73 -9.49
N GLY A 34 -16.10 2.01 -9.13
CA GLY A 34 -14.94 2.01 -10.03
C GLY A 34 -13.92 0.99 -9.55
N CYS A 35 -13.14 0.46 -10.50
CA CYS A 35 -12.09 -0.51 -10.26
C CYS A 35 -10.78 0.11 -10.73
N PHE A 36 -9.78 0.12 -9.86
CA PHE A 36 -8.47 0.70 -10.11
C PHE A 36 -7.42 -0.38 -9.96
N ASP A 37 -6.58 -0.52 -10.99
CA ASP A 37 -5.33 -1.26 -10.86
C ASP A 37 -4.32 -0.35 -10.16
N VAL A 38 -3.96 -0.70 -8.94
CA VAL A 38 -2.98 -0.01 -8.11
C VAL A 38 -1.81 -0.95 -7.77
N SER A 39 -1.56 -1.96 -8.61
CA SER A 39 -0.47 -2.94 -8.44
C SER A 39 0.94 -2.35 -8.61
N HIS A 40 1.05 -1.05 -8.87
CA HIS A 40 2.30 -0.32 -8.90
C HIS A 40 2.80 0.08 -7.50
N MET A 41 1.92 0.01 -6.49
CA MET A 41 2.30 0.19 -5.08
C MET A 41 3.32 -0.87 -4.66
N GLY A 42 4.09 -0.59 -3.62
CA GLY A 42 5.03 -1.56 -3.06
C GLY A 42 4.44 -2.30 -1.88
N GLU A 43 4.77 -3.58 -1.74
CA GLU A 43 4.36 -4.42 -0.62
C GLU A 43 5.57 -5.03 0.09
N PHE A 44 5.74 -4.68 1.37
CA PHE A 44 6.77 -5.25 2.23
C PHE A 44 6.14 -6.09 3.33
N GLU A 45 6.59 -7.32 3.49
CA GLU A 45 6.23 -8.15 4.63
C GLU A 45 7.32 -8.11 5.69
N VAL A 46 6.91 -8.09 6.95
CA VAL A 46 7.82 -8.27 8.09
C VAL A 46 7.23 -9.25 9.09
N GLU A 47 8.06 -10.18 9.54
CA GLU A 47 7.62 -11.24 10.44
C GLU A 47 8.64 -11.64 11.52
N GLY A 48 8.13 -12.33 12.54
CA GLY A 48 8.87 -12.88 13.66
C GLY A 48 8.88 -11.98 14.91
N PRO A 49 9.61 -12.40 15.96
CA PRO A 49 9.50 -11.81 17.30
C PRO A 49 9.94 -10.35 17.39
N HIS A 50 10.71 -9.85 16.42
CA HIS A 50 11.19 -8.47 16.37
C HIS A 50 10.36 -7.55 15.47
N ALA A 51 9.35 -8.08 14.76
CA ALA A 51 8.57 -7.31 13.79
C ALA A 51 7.88 -6.11 14.44
N LEU A 52 7.15 -6.32 15.54
CA LEU A 52 6.46 -5.24 16.25
C LEU A 52 7.43 -4.14 16.72
N ALA A 53 8.56 -4.53 17.32
CA ALA A 53 9.54 -3.58 17.82
C ALA A 53 10.19 -2.76 16.69
N ALA A 54 10.49 -3.40 15.55
CA ALA A 54 11.00 -2.72 14.37
C ALA A 54 9.96 -1.71 13.83
N LEU A 55 8.70 -2.12 13.72
CA LEU A 55 7.62 -1.26 13.23
C LEU A 55 7.37 -0.08 14.16
N GLN A 56 7.26 -0.29 15.48
CA GLN A 56 7.12 0.81 16.46
C GLN A 56 8.26 1.83 16.42
N ARG A 57 9.45 1.40 16.00
CA ARG A 57 10.61 2.30 15.84
C ARG A 57 10.53 3.10 14.54
N LEU A 58 10.04 2.48 13.47
CA LEU A 58 10.06 3.03 12.12
C LEU A 58 8.85 3.91 11.81
N THR A 59 7.70 3.59 12.40
CA THR A 59 6.42 4.21 12.06
C THR A 59 5.92 5.13 13.17
N THR A 60 5.13 6.14 12.80
CA THR A 60 4.63 7.14 13.76
C THR A 60 3.37 6.72 14.54
N ASN A 61 2.56 5.81 14.00
CA ASN A 61 1.32 5.35 14.65
C ASN A 61 1.57 4.10 15.51
N ASP A 62 0.73 3.87 16.53
CA ASP A 62 0.91 2.76 17.47
C ASP A 62 0.50 1.41 16.86
N VAL A 63 1.50 0.65 16.41
CA VAL A 63 1.33 -0.68 15.82
C VAL A 63 0.84 -1.70 16.85
N GLY A 64 1.12 -1.46 18.14
CA GLY A 64 0.66 -2.33 19.23
C GLY A 64 -0.86 -2.31 19.42
N ALA A 65 -1.53 -1.24 18.97
CA ALA A 65 -2.98 -1.09 19.04
C ALA A 65 -3.74 -1.88 17.97
N LEU A 66 -3.06 -2.34 16.91
CA LEU A 66 -3.70 -3.15 15.85
C LEU A 66 -4.00 -4.56 16.34
N GLU A 67 -5.23 -5.01 16.20
CA GLU A 67 -5.60 -6.43 16.29
C GLU A 67 -5.33 -7.15 14.96
N VAL A 68 -5.25 -8.48 15.00
CA VAL A 68 -5.10 -9.29 13.78
C VAL A 68 -6.28 -9.06 12.84
N GLY A 69 -5.99 -8.81 11.57
CA GLY A 69 -6.99 -8.46 10.54
C GLY A 69 -7.25 -6.97 10.41
N GLN A 70 -6.65 -6.12 11.25
CA GLN A 70 -6.78 -4.67 11.15
C GLN A 70 -5.66 -4.03 10.31
N VAL A 71 -5.94 -2.81 9.86
CA VAL A 71 -5.03 -1.94 9.13
C VAL A 71 -5.06 -0.53 9.73
N GLN A 72 -3.94 0.16 9.70
CA GLN A 72 -3.88 1.59 9.98
C GLN A 72 -3.03 2.35 8.96
N TYR A 73 -3.29 3.65 8.85
CA TYR A 73 -2.40 4.58 8.16
C TYR A 73 -1.30 5.07 9.11
N SER A 74 -0.10 5.27 8.58
CA SER A 74 1.05 5.76 9.34
C SER A 74 2.06 6.43 8.42
N LEU A 75 3.06 7.09 9.02
CA LEU A 75 4.21 7.67 8.33
C LEU A 75 5.47 6.88 8.68
N LEU A 76 6.41 6.80 7.74
CA LEU A 76 7.83 6.59 8.00
C LEU A 76 8.51 7.95 8.10
N CYS A 77 9.35 8.16 9.11
CA CYS A 77 10.05 9.42 9.29
C CYS A 77 11.56 9.23 9.46
N TYR A 78 12.30 10.25 9.03
CA TYR A 78 13.70 10.45 9.35
C TYR A 78 13.85 10.88 10.83
N PRO A 79 15.07 10.77 11.42
CA PRO A 79 15.31 11.16 12.81
C PRO A 79 15.05 12.64 13.12
N ASP A 80 15.06 13.51 12.11
CA ASP A 80 14.75 14.94 12.24
C ASP A 80 13.24 15.25 12.12
N GLY A 81 12.41 14.23 11.93
CA GLY A 81 10.96 14.34 11.76
C GLY A 81 10.50 14.58 10.33
N GLY A 82 11.40 14.67 9.35
CA GLY A 82 11.04 14.69 7.94
C GLY A 82 10.36 13.40 7.52
N ILE A 83 9.34 13.48 6.66
CA ILE A 83 8.59 12.29 6.20
C ILE A 83 9.40 11.59 5.10
N VAL A 84 9.65 10.30 5.30
CA VAL A 84 10.20 9.40 4.29
C VAL A 84 9.08 9.04 3.31
N ASP A 85 7.99 8.45 3.82
CA ASP A 85 6.79 8.11 3.06
C ASP A 85 5.58 7.99 3.99
N ASP A 86 4.39 8.03 3.41
CA ASP A 86 3.17 7.56 4.06
C ASP A 86 2.75 6.17 3.58
N LEU A 87 2.12 5.39 4.45
CA LEU A 87 1.80 3.99 4.17
C LEU A 87 0.58 3.48 4.92
N THR A 88 0.09 2.32 4.49
CA THR A 88 -0.83 1.49 5.28
C THR A 88 -0.11 0.28 5.84
N LEU A 89 -0.37 -0.05 7.11
CA LEU A 89 0.22 -1.17 7.83
C LEU A 89 -0.89 -2.12 8.28
N TYR A 90 -0.82 -3.35 7.80
CA TYR A 90 -1.73 -4.45 8.12
C TYR A 90 -1.12 -5.38 9.16
N ARG A 91 -1.90 -5.81 10.14
CA ARG A 91 -1.52 -6.92 11.04
C ARG A 91 -2.16 -8.21 10.54
N LEU A 92 -1.39 -9.01 9.82
CA LEU A 92 -1.88 -10.24 9.17
C LEU A 92 -1.96 -11.43 10.14
N ALA A 93 -1.07 -11.49 11.13
CA ALA A 93 -1.07 -12.49 12.20
C ALA A 93 -0.45 -11.91 13.48
N SER A 94 -0.24 -12.76 14.49
CA SER A 94 0.37 -12.37 15.78
C SER A 94 1.67 -11.57 15.62
N ASP A 95 2.52 -12.03 14.72
CA ASP A 95 3.89 -11.58 14.48
C ASP A 95 4.19 -11.46 12.98
N ARG A 96 3.16 -11.23 12.15
CA ARG A 96 3.29 -10.99 10.71
C ARG A 96 2.51 -9.76 10.31
N TYR A 97 3.17 -8.86 9.59
CA TYR A 97 2.65 -7.57 9.17
C TYR A 97 2.98 -7.32 7.70
N MET A 98 2.21 -6.43 7.07
CA MET A 98 2.45 -6.00 5.71
C MET A 98 2.31 -4.48 5.61
N LEU A 99 3.24 -3.86 4.89
CA LEU A 99 3.25 -2.44 4.59
C LEU A 99 2.93 -2.28 3.10
N THR A 100 2.04 -1.35 2.78
CA THR A 100 1.81 -0.90 1.40
C THR A 100 2.32 0.54 1.28
N VAL A 101 3.33 0.75 0.44
CA VAL A 101 4.07 2.02 0.26
C VAL A 101 3.86 2.60 -1.14
N ASN A 102 4.18 3.88 -1.32
CA ASN A 102 4.01 4.54 -2.61
C ASN A 102 5.00 4.03 -3.66
N ALA A 103 4.53 3.88 -4.90
CA ALA A 103 5.28 3.32 -6.02
C ALA A 103 6.65 3.97 -6.27
N SER A 104 6.72 5.30 -6.25
CA SER A 104 7.97 6.04 -6.49
C SER A 104 8.98 5.92 -5.35
N ASN A 105 8.54 5.42 -4.19
CA ASN A 105 9.33 5.34 -2.97
C ASN A 105 9.77 3.92 -2.63
N ILE A 106 9.38 2.89 -3.40
CA ILE A 106 9.67 1.48 -3.11
C ILE A 106 11.16 1.25 -2.79
N ASP A 107 12.07 1.66 -3.68
CA ASP A 107 13.50 1.41 -3.48
C ASP A 107 14.07 2.19 -2.27
N LYS A 108 13.59 3.43 -2.08
CA LYS A 108 14.00 4.31 -0.98
C LYS A 108 13.54 3.75 0.36
N ASP A 109 12.28 3.33 0.44
CA ASP A 109 11.66 2.81 1.64
C ASP A 109 12.20 1.42 1.98
N TRP A 110 12.44 0.59 0.96
CA TRP A 110 13.07 -0.70 1.13
C TRP A 110 14.48 -0.55 1.72
N ALA A 111 15.29 0.36 1.19
CA ALA A 111 16.59 0.66 1.77
C ALA A 111 16.46 1.17 3.22
N TRP A 112 15.49 2.04 3.49
CA TRP A 112 15.23 2.59 4.82
C TRP A 112 14.90 1.51 5.86
N VAL A 113 13.96 0.61 5.56
CA VAL A 113 13.56 -0.47 6.49
C VAL A 113 14.67 -1.52 6.65
N GLN A 114 15.45 -1.78 5.61
CA GLN A 114 16.59 -2.70 5.69
C GLN A 114 17.70 -2.15 6.58
N GLU A 115 17.98 -0.85 6.53
CA GLU A 115 18.98 -0.21 7.38
C GLU A 115 18.51 -0.08 8.84
N HIS A 116 17.26 0.35 9.05
CA HIS A 116 16.77 0.77 10.36
C HIS A 116 15.88 -0.27 11.08
N GLY A 117 15.49 -1.33 10.37
CA GLY A 117 14.65 -2.42 10.85
C GLY A 117 15.30 -3.80 10.76
N ALA A 118 16.62 -3.87 10.56
CA ALA A 118 17.39 -5.10 10.27
C ALA A 118 17.23 -6.24 11.29
N ALA A 119 16.78 -5.94 12.51
CA ALA A 119 16.52 -6.96 13.53
C ALA A 119 15.28 -7.83 13.22
N ALA A 120 14.40 -7.39 12.33
CA ALA A 120 13.22 -8.14 11.88
C ALA A 120 13.47 -8.81 10.51
N ARG A 121 12.66 -9.82 10.18
CA ARG A 121 12.75 -10.54 8.90
C ARG A 121 11.85 -9.85 7.87
N TRP A 122 12.45 -9.06 6.99
CA TRP A 122 11.76 -8.34 5.92
C TRP A 122 11.79 -9.10 4.60
N ARG A 123 10.73 -8.94 3.80
CA ARG A 123 10.66 -9.36 2.40
C ARG A 123 10.00 -8.28 1.56
N ASN A 124 10.56 -7.96 0.41
CA ASN A 124 9.87 -7.17 -0.60
C ASN A 124 9.12 -8.13 -1.53
N VAL A 125 7.79 -8.07 -1.49
CA VAL A 125 6.89 -8.94 -2.25
C VAL A 125 6.12 -8.18 -3.34
N SER A 126 6.56 -6.95 -3.66
CA SER A 126 5.90 -6.09 -4.67
C SER A 126 5.83 -6.73 -6.06
N GLY A 127 6.80 -7.59 -6.40
CA GLY A 127 6.79 -8.34 -7.67
C GLY A 127 5.90 -9.58 -7.67
N GLU A 128 5.36 -9.97 -6.51
CA GLU A 128 4.56 -11.18 -6.31
C GLU A 128 3.07 -10.88 -6.11
N MET A 129 2.70 -9.62 -5.85
CA MET A 129 1.34 -9.22 -5.50
C MET A 129 0.77 -8.18 -6.47
N GLY A 130 -0.50 -8.37 -6.82
CA GLY A 130 -1.30 -7.35 -7.50
C GLY A 130 -2.30 -6.72 -6.52
N LEU A 131 -2.61 -5.45 -6.72
CA LEU A 131 -3.50 -4.69 -5.85
C LEU A 131 -4.60 -4.03 -6.68
N ILE A 132 -5.84 -4.40 -6.39
CA ILE A 132 -7.03 -3.85 -7.04
C ILE A 132 -7.88 -3.12 -6.02
N ALA A 133 -8.14 -1.84 -6.26
CA ALA A 133 -9.04 -1.05 -5.44
C ALA A 133 -10.42 -0.97 -6.10
N VAL A 134 -11.44 -1.53 -5.43
CA VAL A 134 -12.85 -1.38 -5.82
C VAL A 134 -13.49 -0.34 -4.92
N GLN A 135 -13.97 0.75 -5.49
CA GLN A 135 -14.36 1.95 -4.75
C GLN A 135 -15.71 2.49 -5.22
N GLY A 136 -16.59 2.85 -4.29
CA GLY A 136 -17.89 3.48 -4.56
C GLY A 136 -19.03 2.92 -3.70
N PRO A 137 -20.21 3.57 -3.69
CA PRO A 137 -21.33 3.17 -2.83
C PRO A 137 -21.89 1.77 -3.12
N LYS A 138 -21.60 1.19 -4.28
CA LYS A 138 -22.00 -0.19 -4.65
C LYS A 138 -20.84 -1.19 -4.59
N ALA A 139 -19.66 -0.77 -4.13
CA ALA A 139 -18.47 -1.62 -4.10
C ALA A 139 -18.67 -2.84 -3.19
N GLU A 140 -19.18 -2.64 -1.98
CA GLU A 140 -19.43 -3.73 -1.02
C GLU A 140 -20.34 -4.81 -1.61
N ALA A 141 -21.48 -4.42 -2.20
CA ALA A 141 -22.39 -5.36 -2.84
C ALA A 141 -21.75 -6.13 -4.02
N LEU A 142 -20.71 -5.56 -4.65
CA LEU A 142 -20.00 -6.18 -5.77
C LEU A 142 -18.91 -7.16 -5.33
N VAL A 143 -18.25 -6.89 -4.19
CA VAL A 143 -17.14 -7.73 -3.67
C VAL A 143 -17.54 -8.62 -2.50
N GLY A 144 -18.73 -8.40 -1.93
CA GLY A 144 -19.31 -9.20 -0.86
C GLY A 144 -19.49 -10.65 -1.28
N ARG A 145 -19.42 -11.55 -0.30
CA ARG A 145 -19.64 -12.99 -0.48
C ARG A 145 -21.08 -13.37 -0.21
#